data_AF-A0A946LEB1-F1
#
_entry.id   AF-A0A946LEB1-F1
#
_cell.length_a   1.000
_cell.length_b   1.000
_cell.length_c   1.000
_cell.angle_alpha   90.00
_cell.angle_beta   90.00
_cell.angle_gamma   90.00
#
_symmetry.space_group_name_H-M   'P 1'
#
loop_
_entity.id
_entity.type
_entity.pdbx_description
1 polymer ?
#
loop_
_entity_poly.entity_id
_entity_poly.type
_entity_poly.pdbx_seq_one_letter_code
_entity_poly.pdbx_strand_id
1 'polypeptide(L)'
;MEILGIIILAPLGGIAIISLFAALTLLLPAPVEKTRANLENSLGRSLLLGVVNFTFFAILALVFFWLSEQSGGLGGVFIFFAGLITLGIVVFALFGLAAFANLLGDRMRSGKTPFASDLRGGTLLLLAALAPYIGWFIFLPLILWTGFGAAISAFRWRKKAASAEEEN
;
A
#
# COMPACT_ATOMS: atom_id res chain seq x y z
N MET A 1 4.70 -32.63 0.91
CA MET A 1 4.83 -31.64 2.00
C MET A 1 4.54 -30.21 1.54
N GLU A 2 4.88 -29.84 0.31
CA GLU A 2 4.67 -28.48 -0.22
C GLU A 2 3.20 -28.06 -0.34
N ILE A 3 2.31 -28.96 -0.79
CA ILE A 3 0.87 -28.68 -0.95
C ILE A 3 0.20 -28.39 0.41
N LEU A 4 0.53 -29.18 1.44
CA LEU A 4 0.05 -28.93 2.80
C LEU A 4 0.54 -27.59 3.34
N GLY A 5 1.79 -27.22 3.03
CA GLY A 5 2.35 -25.91 3.37
C GLY A 5 1.54 -24.76 2.76
N ILE A 6 1.20 -24.84 1.47
CA ILE A 6 0.42 -23.83 0.76
C ILE A 6 -1.00 -23.72 1.34
N ILE A 7 -1.64 -24.86 1.61
CA ILE A 7 -3.00 -24.91 2.19
C ILE A 7 -3.06 -24.23 3.56
N ILE A 8 -1.97 -24.27 4.34
CA ILE A 8 -1.89 -23.65 5.66
C ILE A 8 -1.45 -22.18 5.58
N LEU A 9 -0.45 -21.88 4.74
CA LEU A 9 0.11 -20.53 4.58
C LEU A 9 -0.87 -19.55 3.96
N ALA A 10 -1.68 -19.97 2.98
CA ALA A 10 -2.64 -19.08 2.32
C ALA A 10 -3.67 -18.46 3.28
N PRO A 11 -4.41 -19.23 4.10
CA PRO A 11 -5.36 -18.65 5.05
C PRO A 11 -4.68 -17.89 6.18
N LEU A 12 -3.53 -18.37 6.70
CA LEU A 12 -2.77 -17.66 7.72
C LEU A 12 -2.27 -16.30 7.21
N GLY A 13 -1.74 -16.27 5.98
CA GLY A 13 -1.32 -15.04 5.31
C GLY A 13 -2.49 -14.07 5.13
N GLY A 14 -3.66 -14.57 4.72
CA GLY A 14 -4.87 -13.75 4.62
C GLY A 14 -5.27 -13.10 5.94
N ILE A 15 -5.31 -13.89 7.02
CA ILE A 15 -5.65 -13.39 8.37
C ILE A 15 -4.61 -12.36 8.83
N ALA A 16 -3.32 -12.62 8.59
CA ALA A 16 -2.23 -11.71 8.96
C ALA A 16 -2.34 -10.36 8.21
N ILE A 17 -2.63 -10.39 6.91
CA ILE A 17 -2.81 -9.18 6.10
C ILE A 17 -4.01 -8.36 6.59
N ILE A 18 -5.16 -9.01 6.85
CA ILE A 18 -6.35 -8.31 7.35
C ILE A 18 -6.09 -7.72 8.74
N SER A 19 -5.41 -8.46 9.62
CA SER A 19 -5.02 -8.00 10.95
C SER A 19 -4.05 -6.82 10.86
N LEU A 20 -3.13 -6.83 9.89
CA LEU A 20 -2.21 -5.73 9.63
C LEU A 20 -2.96 -4.47 9.19
N PHE A 21 -3.97 -4.57 8.33
CA PHE A 21 -4.78 -3.41 7.94
C PHE A 21 -5.50 -2.82 9.15
N ALA A 22 -6.16 -3.66 9.96
CA ALA A 22 -6.82 -3.20 11.17
C ALA A 22 -5.83 -2.56 12.16
N ALA A 23 -4.64 -3.15 12.32
CA ALA A 23 -3.59 -2.59 13.17
C ALA A 23 -3.09 -1.24 12.65
N LEU A 24 -2.91 -1.07 11.34
CA LEU A 24 -2.51 0.21 10.74
C LEU A 24 -3.59 1.29 10.94
N THR A 25 -4.86 0.95 10.76
CA THR A 25 -5.97 1.87 11.03
C THR A 25 -6.01 2.30 12.49
N LEU A 26 -5.80 1.37 13.42
CA LEU A 26 -5.88 1.65 14.86
C LEU A 26 -4.64 2.38 15.40
N LEU A 27 -3.44 2.00 14.96
CA LEU A 27 -2.19 2.60 15.42
C LEU A 27 -1.92 3.94 14.74
N LEU A 28 -2.30 4.08 13.47
CA LEU A 28 -2.02 5.24 12.63
C LEU A 28 -3.29 5.70 11.88
N PRO A 29 -4.35 6.14 12.60
CA PRO A 29 -5.62 6.51 11.99
C PRO A 29 -5.49 7.70 11.04
N ALA A 30 -4.73 8.74 11.44
CA ALA A 30 -4.61 9.97 10.65
C ALA A 30 -4.00 9.77 9.25
N PRO A 31 -2.90 9.00 9.06
CA PRO A 31 -2.41 8.64 7.72
C PRO A 31 -3.42 7.85 6.87
N VAL A 32 -4.14 6.90 7.47
CA VAL A 32 -5.11 6.04 6.77
C VAL A 32 -6.32 6.86 6.32
N GLU A 33 -6.88 7.70 7.19
CA GLU A 33 -8.02 8.57 6.88
C GLU A 33 -7.69 9.58 5.77
N LYS A 34 -6.51 10.19 5.80
CA LYS A 34 -6.07 11.12 4.73
C LYS A 34 -5.90 10.41 3.40
N THR A 35 -5.33 9.20 3.42
CA THR A 35 -5.19 8.37 2.22
C THR A 35 -6.56 8.01 1.65
N ARG A 36 -7.51 7.65 2.52
CA ARG A 36 -8.90 7.39 2.15
C ARG A 36 -9.59 8.62 1.56
N ALA A 37 -9.45 9.79 2.17
CA ALA A 37 -10.04 11.03 1.65
C ALA A 37 -9.53 11.34 0.24
N ASN A 38 -8.26 11.10 -0.05
CA ASN A 38 -7.70 11.30 -1.40
C ASN A 38 -8.22 10.28 -2.41
N LEU A 39 -8.45 9.03 -1.98
CA LEU A 39 -9.11 8.01 -2.81
C LEU A 39 -10.55 8.42 -3.15
N GLU A 40 -11.33 8.91 -2.19
CA GLU A 40 -12.72 9.34 -2.42
C GLU A 40 -12.79 10.56 -3.35
N ASN A 41 -11.88 11.52 -3.20
CA ASN A 41 -11.89 12.75 -3.99
C ASN A 41 -11.30 12.59 -5.40
N SER A 42 -10.33 11.67 -5.61
CA SER A 42 -9.59 11.62 -6.88
C SER A 42 -8.96 10.26 -7.22
N LEU A 43 -9.79 9.25 -7.50
CA LEU A 43 -9.32 7.92 -7.94
C LEU A 43 -8.38 7.97 -9.15
N GLY A 44 -8.75 8.69 -10.21
CA GLY A 44 -7.97 8.75 -11.45
C GLY A 44 -6.62 9.45 -11.30
N ARG A 45 -6.59 10.57 -10.55
CA ARG A 45 -5.32 11.27 -10.25
C ARG A 45 -4.42 10.43 -9.35
N SER A 46 -5.00 9.75 -8.36
CA SER A 46 -4.26 8.85 -7.47
C SER A 46 -3.68 7.66 -8.24
N LEU A 47 -4.41 7.09 -9.21
CA LEU A 47 -3.86 6.06 -10.10
C LEU A 47 -2.65 6.59 -10.89
N LEU A 48 -2.79 7.75 -11.55
CA LEU A 48 -1.72 8.31 -12.38
C LEU A 48 -0.47 8.65 -11.55
N LEU A 49 -0.66 9.29 -10.39
CA LEU A 49 0.43 9.53 -9.43
C LEU A 49 1.05 8.23 -8.94
N GLY A 50 0.22 7.22 -8.71
CA GLY A 50 0.64 5.88 -8.32
C GLY A 50 1.55 5.25 -9.35
N VAL A 51 1.09 5.13 -10.59
CA VAL A 51 1.85 4.55 -11.72
C VAL A 51 3.17 5.29 -11.91
N VAL A 52 3.14 6.62 -12.04
CA VAL A 52 4.35 7.41 -12.30
C VAL A 52 5.38 7.25 -11.17
N ASN A 53 4.96 7.42 -9.91
CA ASN A 53 5.89 7.33 -8.79
C ASN A 53 6.36 5.89 -8.56
N PHE A 54 5.46 4.90 -8.67
CA PHE A 54 5.80 3.50 -8.49
C PHE A 54 6.82 3.08 -9.55
N THR A 55 6.58 3.40 -10.82
CA THR A 55 7.51 3.11 -11.91
C THR A 55 8.85 3.82 -11.69
N PHE A 56 8.85 5.09 -11.30
CA PHE A 56 10.07 5.83 -11.01
C PHE A 56 10.89 5.18 -9.88
N PHE A 57 10.28 4.93 -8.72
CA PHE A 57 10.99 4.33 -7.57
C PHE A 57 11.38 2.87 -7.83
N ALA A 58 10.57 2.11 -8.54
CA ALA A 58 10.88 0.73 -8.92
C ALA A 58 12.09 0.68 -9.86
N ILE A 59 12.12 1.52 -10.89
CA ILE A 59 13.29 1.63 -11.79
C ILE A 59 14.52 2.05 -10.99
N LEU A 60 14.39 3.02 -10.09
CA LEU A 60 15.49 3.52 -9.29
C LEU A 60 16.05 2.45 -8.33
N ALA A 61 15.18 1.65 -7.72
CA ALA A 61 15.58 0.48 -6.93
C ALA A 61 16.30 -0.58 -7.78
N LEU A 62 15.79 -0.87 -8.99
CA LEU A 62 16.43 -1.80 -9.93
C LEU A 62 17.80 -1.31 -10.40
N VAL A 63 17.95 -0.02 -10.68
CA VAL A 63 19.24 0.58 -11.06
C VAL A 63 20.25 0.44 -9.92
N PHE A 64 19.85 0.72 -8.68
CA PHE A 64 20.73 0.53 -7.53
C PHE A 64 21.09 -0.93 -7.30
N PHE A 65 20.13 -1.84 -7.47
CA PHE A 65 20.39 -3.27 -7.39
C PHE A 65 21.40 -3.70 -8.46
N TRP A 66 21.19 -3.30 -9.71
CA TRP A 66 22.12 -3.60 -10.81
C TRP A 66 23.52 -3.01 -10.58
N LEU A 67 23.59 -1.77 -10.10
CA LEU A 67 24.86 -1.12 -9.77
C LEU A 67 25.58 -1.82 -8.61
N SER A 68 24.83 -2.44 -7.69
CA SER A 68 25.43 -3.19 -6.59
C SER A 68 26.21 -4.42 -7.04
N GLU A 69 25.73 -5.11 -8.08
CA GLU A 69 26.40 -6.28 -8.63
C GLU A 69 27.70 -5.90 -9.35
N GLN A 70 27.75 -4.68 -9.91
CA GLN A 70 28.89 -4.21 -10.69
C GLN A 70 29.97 -3.49 -9.85
N SER A 71 29.63 -3.00 -8.66
CA SER A 71 30.46 -2.04 -7.92
C SER A 71 31.43 -2.64 -6.88
N GLY A 72 31.64 -3.96 -6.88
CA GLY A 72 32.60 -4.62 -6.01
C GLY A 72 32.43 -4.22 -4.53
N GLY A 73 33.41 -3.52 -3.96
CA GLY A 73 33.42 -3.11 -2.54
C GLY A 73 32.32 -2.12 -2.12
N LEU A 74 31.72 -1.39 -3.05
CA LEU A 74 30.62 -0.44 -2.76
C LEU A 74 29.22 -1.07 -2.92
N GLY A 75 29.12 -2.34 -3.33
CA GLY A 75 27.86 -3.01 -3.60
C GLY A 75 26.89 -3.00 -2.41
N GLY A 76 27.42 -3.17 -1.19
CA GLY A 76 26.61 -3.16 0.03
C GLY A 76 25.86 -1.84 0.26
N VAL A 77 26.43 -0.71 -0.12
CA VAL A 77 25.79 0.61 0.02
C VAL A 77 24.61 0.74 -0.95
N PHE A 78 24.78 0.28 -2.19
CA PHE A 78 23.72 0.33 -3.19
C PHE A 78 22.56 -0.63 -2.87
N ILE A 79 22.85 -1.82 -2.34
CA ILE A 79 21.82 -2.75 -1.85
C ILE A 79 21.02 -2.10 -0.71
N PHE A 80 21.70 -1.42 0.22
CA PHE A 80 21.02 -0.72 1.31
C PHE A 80 20.04 0.34 0.79
N PHE A 81 20.45 1.17 -0.17
CA PHE A 81 19.56 2.15 -0.78
C PHE A 81 18.40 1.51 -1.56
N ALA A 82 18.67 0.46 -2.36
CA ALA A 82 17.63 -0.28 -3.07
C ALA A 82 16.60 -0.88 -2.09
N GLY A 83 17.08 -1.45 -0.98
CA GLY A 83 16.26 -1.98 0.11
C GLY A 83 15.41 -0.90 0.77
N LEU A 84 15.99 0.28 1.05
CA LEU A 84 15.27 1.40 1.65
C LEU A 84 14.14 1.93 0.75
N ILE A 85 14.40 2.04 -0.56
CA ILE A 85 13.39 2.46 -1.54
C ILE A 85 12.28 1.41 -1.62
N THR A 86 12.64 0.14 -1.71
CA THR A 86 11.68 -0.97 -1.78
C THR A 86 10.80 -1.01 -0.52
N LEU A 87 11.40 -0.84 0.67
CA LEU A 87 10.68 -0.75 1.92
C LEU A 87 9.70 0.43 1.92
N GLY A 88 10.14 1.60 1.44
CA GLY A 88 9.26 2.75 1.27
C GLY A 88 8.06 2.44 0.39
N ILE A 89 8.28 1.80 -0.77
CA ILE A 89 7.21 1.37 -1.67
C ILE A 89 6.19 0.48 -0.94
N VAL A 90 6.68 -0.55 -0.24
CA VAL A 90 5.83 -1.49 0.50
C VAL A 90 5.02 -0.77 1.58
N VAL A 91 5.64 0.11 2.35
CA VAL A 91 4.95 0.86 3.42
C VAL A 91 3.82 1.71 2.86
N PHE A 92 4.06 2.50 1.81
CA PHE A 92 3.01 3.33 1.20
C PHE A 92 1.90 2.48 0.55
N ALA A 93 2.26 1.35 -0.06
CA ALA A 93 1.28 0.42 -0.60
C ALA A 93 0.37 -0.16 0.51
N LEU A 94 0.94 -0.52 1.67
CA LEU A 94 0.17 -1.01 2.81
C LEU A 94 -0.81 0.03 3.35
N PHE A 95 -0.40 1.30 3.46
CA PHE A 95 -1.33 2.39 3.82
C PHE A 95 -2.46 2.55 2.79
N GLY A 96 -2.14 2.46 1.51
CA GLY A 96 -3.13 2.48 0.43
C GLY A 96 -4.14 1.34 0.52
N LEU A 97 -3.67 0.12 0.74
CA LEU A 97 -4.52 -1.07 0.91
C LEU A 97 -5.38 -1.00 2.18
N ALA A 98 -4.82 -0.53 3.30
CA ALA A 98 -5.58 -0.32 4.53
C ALA A 98 -6.69 0.72 4.35
N ALA A 99 -6.41 1.81 3.63
CA ALA A 99 -7.41 2.82 3.29
C ALA A 99 -8.51 2.26 2.37
N PHE A 100 -8.18 1.39 1.40
CA PHE A 100 -9.16 0.67 0.59
C PHE A 100 -10.01 -0.30 1.40
N ALA A 101 -9.40 -1.04 2.34
CA ALA A 101 -10.12 -1.92 3.24
C ALA A 101 -11.16 -1.13 4.06
N ASN A 102 -10.77 0.02 4.62
CA ASN A 102 -11.67 0.95 5.29
C ASN A 102 -12.82 1.42 4.39
N LEU A 103 -12.47 1.91 3.19
CA LEU A 103 -13.44 2.45 2.23
C LEU A 103 -14.48 1.41 1.80
N LEU A 104 -14.04 0.18 1.52
CA LEU A 104 -14.92 -0.93 1.14
C LEU A 104 -15.80 -1.37 2.33
N GLY A 105 -15.23 -1.46 3.53
CA GLY A 105 -15.96 -1.76 4.76
C GLY A 105 -17.12 -0.80 5.00
N ASP A 106 -16.84 0.50 4.87
CA ASP A 106 -17.82 1.56 5.11
C ASP A 106 -18.91 1.59 4.04
N ARG A 107 -18.54 1.37 2.77
CA ARG A 107 -19.51 1.27 1.66
C ARG A 107 -20.47 0.10 1.82
N MET A 108 -20.05 -0.99 2.46
CA MET A 108 -20.93 -2.11 2.78
C MET A 108 -21.91 -1.79 3.93
N ARG A 109 -21.83 -0.60 4.54
CA ARG A 109 -22.70 -0.16 5.66
C ARG A 109 -22.66 -1.13 6.85
N SER A 110 -21.54 -1.84 6.97
CA SER A 110 -21.50 -3.13 7.65
C SER A 110 -20.57 -3.03 8.87
N GLY A 111 -21.15 -2.59 9.99
CA GLY A 111 -20.49 -2.61 11.29
C GLY A 111 -20.79 -1.35 12.11
N LYS A 112 -21.22 -1.53 13.36
CA LYS A 112 -21.31 -0.44 14.35
C LYS A 112 -19.93 -0.02 14.89
N THR A 113 -18.87 -0.77 14.55
CA THR A 113 -17.50 -0.56 15.04
C THR A 113 -16.49 -0.51 13.89
N PRO A 114 -15.47 0.37 13.94
CA PRO A 114 -14.45 0.51 12.89
C PRO A 114 -13.73 -0.81 12.56
N PHE A 115 -13.44 -1.62 13.58
CA PHE A 115 -12.78 -2.92 13.42
C PHE A 115 -13.58 -3.92 12.55
N ALA A 116 -14.91 -3.94 12.70
CA ALA A 116 -15.76 -4.84 11.90
C ALA A 116 -15.85 -4.39 10.44
N SER A 117 -15.77 -3.08 10.19
CA SER A 117 -15.69 -2.49 8.85
C SER A 117 -14.39 -2.94 8.15
N ASP A 118 -13.25 -2.78 8.83
CA ASP A 118 -11.92 -3.14 8.32
C ASP A 118 -11.79 -4.63 8.04
N LEU A 119 -12.30 -5.49 8.92
CA LEU A 119 -12.24 -6.93 8.74
C LEU A 119 -12.98 -7.36 7.47
N ARG A 120 -14.17 -6.79 7.22
CA ARG A 120 -15.01 -7.15 6.07
C ARG A 120 -14.47 -6.56 4.78
N GLY A 121 -14.08 -5.28 4.79
CA GLY A 121 -13.47 -4.64 3.63
C GLY A 121 -12.12 -5.27 3.26
N GLY A 122 -11.30 -5.61 4.25
CA GLY A 122 -10.04 -6.35 4.07
C GLY A 122 -10.27 -7.76 3.53
N THR A 123 -11.28 -8.48 4.05
CA THR A 123 -11.65 -9.81 3.52
C THR A 123 -12.11 -9.72 2.06
N LEU A 124 -12.95 -8.76 1.72
CA LEU A 124 -13.41 -8.54 0.34
C LEU A 124 -12.22 -8.23 -0.59
N LEU A 125 -11.31 -7.36 -0.15
CA LEU A 125 -10.11 -6.99 -0.90
C LEU A 125 -9.22 -8.22 -1.14
N LEU A 126 -9.04 -9.05 -0.11
CA LEU A 126 -8.23 -10.27 -0.18
C LEU A 126 -8.85 -11.31 -1.12
N LEU A 127 -10.16 -11.53 -1.02
CA LEU A 127 -10.88 -12.47 -1.88
C LEU A 127 -10.89 -12.00 -3.34
N ALA A 128 -11.08 -10.70 -3.58
CA ALA A 128 -10.98 -10.12 -4.92
C ALA A 128 -9.56 -10.24 -5.50
N ALA A 129 -8.53 -10.07 -4.67
CA ALA A 129 -7.14 -10.26 -5.07
C ALA A 129 -6.79 -11.75 -5.32
N LEU A 130 -7.46 -12.69 -4.65
CA LEU A 130 -7.29 -14.13 -4.84
C LEU A 130 -7.97 -14.66 -6.10
N ALA A 131 -8.85 -13.89 -6.75
CA ALA A 131 -9.50 -14.29 -7.99
C ALA A 131 -8.44 -14.48 -9.10
N PRO A 132 -8.34 -15.66 -9.73
CA PRO A 132 -7.34 -15.88 -10.77
C PRO A 132 -7.59 -14.98 -11.97
N TYR A 133 -6.51 -14.63 -12.67
CA TYR A 133 -6.48 -13.72 -13.82
C TYR A 133 -6.91 -12.28 -13.50
N ILE A 134 -8.18 -12.05 -13.14
CA ILE A 134 -8.73 -10.72 -12.88
C ILE A 134 -8.14 -10.14 -11.60
N GLY A 135 -8.08 -10.93 -10.52
CA GLY A 135 -7.50 -10.50 -9.25
C GLY A 135 -6.03 -10.13 -9.42
N TRP A 136 -5.23 -11.00 -10.03
CA TRP A 136 -3.77 -10.81 -10.09
C TRP A 136 -3.29 -9.77 -11.10
N PHE A 137 -3.90 -9.72 -12.29
CA PHE A 137 -3.40 -8.87 -13.38
C PHE A 137 -4.14 -7.53 -13.51
N ILE A 138 -5.39 -7.44 -13.02
CA ILE A 138 -6.20 -6.23 -13.16
C ILE A 138 -6.40 -5.60 -11.79
N PHE A 139 -7.03 -6.33 -10.88
CA PHE A 139 -7.46 -5.79 -9.60
C PHE A 139 -6.27 -5.38 -8.73
N LEU A 140 -5.32 -6.30 -8.49
CA LEU A 140 -4.18 -6.11 -7.59
C LEU A 140 -3.27 -4.96 -8.06
N PRO A 141 -2.87 -4.86 -9.34
CA PRO A 141 -2.06 -3.73 -9.81
C PRO A 141 -2.82 -2.41 -9.72
N LEU A 142 -4.11 -2.39 -10.07
CA LEU A 142 -4.93 -1.18 -9.99
C LEU A 142 -5.06 -0.67 -8.56
N ILE A 143 -5.39 -1.53 -7.60
CA ILE A 143 -5.52 -1.13 -6.18
C ILE A 143 -4.17 -0.73 -5.57
N LEU A 144 -3.07 -1.39 -5.96
CA LEU A 144 -1.74 -1.05 -5.48
C LEU A 144 -1.31 0.31 -5.99
N TRP A 145 -1.43 0.57 -7.30
CA TRP A 145 -1.05 1.85 -7.86
C TRP A 145 -1.94 2.97 -7.32
N THR A 146 -3.27 2.81 -7.34
CA THR A 146 -4.17 3.82 -6.77
C THR A 146 -3.92 4.08 -5.29
N GLY A 147 -3.75 3.02 -4.49
CA GLY A 147 -3.52 3.11 -3.05
C GLY A 147 -2.17 3.76 -2.74
N PHE A 148 -1.12 3.36 -3.44
CA PHE A 148 0.21 3.95 -3.33
C PHE A 148 0.22 5.44 -3.67
N GLY A 149 -0.41 5.82 -4.79
CA GLY A 149 -0.50 7.23 -5.20
C GLY A 149 -1.33 8.08 -4.22
N ALA A 150 -2.44 7.54 -3.70
CA ALA A 150 -3.22 8.18 -2.66
C ALA A 150 -2.41 8.37 -1.37
N ALA A 151 -1.64 7.35 -0.96
CA ALA A 151 -0.80 7.44 0.22
C ALA A 151 0.30 8.50 0.06
N ILE A 152 0.99 8.55 -1.09
CA ILE A 152 1.99 9.60 -1.37
C ILE A 152 1.36 11.00 -1.29
N SER A 153 0.18 11.19 -1.90
CA SER A 153 -0.49 12.48 -1.91
C SER A 153 -0.90 12.93 -0.49
N ALA A 154 -1.33 12.01 0.35
CA ALA A 154 -1.69 12.27 1.75
C ALA A 154 -0.48 12.77 2.57
N PHE A 155 0.71 12.22 2.32
CA PHE A 155 1.93 12.64 2.99
C PHE A 155 2.52 13.96 2.41
N ARG A 156 2.36 14.23 1.10
CA ARG A 156 2.84 15.48 0.48
C ARG A 156 2.11 16.73 0.96
N TRP A 157 0.80 16.65 1.26
CA TRP A 157 0.04 17.82 1.70
C TRP A 157 0.35 18.27 3.12
N ARG A 158 0.86 17.37 3.98
CA ARG A 158 1.37 17.75 5.31
C ARG A 158 2.53 18.74 5.23
N LYS A 159 3.39 18.64 4.21
CA LYS A 159 4.48 19.61 3.99
C LYS A 159 3.96 20.97 3.55
N LYS A 160 2.91 21.03 2.72
CA LYS A 160 2.38 22.29 2.19
C LYS A 160 1.61 23.11 3.24
N ALA A 161 0.94 22.45 4.17
CA ALA A 161 0.25 23.11 5.28
C ALA A 161 1.25 23.62 6.34
N ALA A 162 2.26 22.82 6.69
CA ALA A 162 3.29 23.24 7.64
C ALA A 162 4.15 24.40 7.12
N SER A 163 4.46 24.43 5.82
CA SER A 163 5.19 25.56 5.20
C SER A 163 4.38 26.86 5.10
N ALA A 164 3.05 26.78 5.20
CA ALA A 164 2.18 27.97 5.19
C ALA A 164 1.98 28.58 6.59
N GLU A 165 2.29 27.83 7.65
CA GLU A 165 2.30 28.32 9.03
C GLU A 165 3.66 28.93 9.42
N GLU A 166 4.76 28.58 8.75
CA GLU A 166 6.08 29.20 8.97
C GLU A 166 6.29 30.53 8.21
N GLU A 167 5.39 30.89 7.29
CA GLU A 167 5.48 32.10 6.45
C GLU A 167 4.50 33.23 6.90
N ASN A 168 3.82 33.06 8.05
CA ASN A 168 2.94 34.04 8.70
C ASN A 168 3.47 34.41 10.10
#